data_AF-A0A8T1H5A8-F1
#
_entry.id   AF-A0A8T1H5A8-F1
#
_cell.length_a   1.000
_cell.length_b   1.000
_cell.length_c   1.000
_cell.angle_alpha   90.00
_cell.angle_beta   90.00
_cell.angle_gamma   90.00
#
_symmetry.space_group_name_H-M   'P 1'
#
loop_
_entity.id
_entity.type
_entity.pdbx_description
1 polymer ?
#
loop_
_entity_poly.entity_id
_entity_poly.type
_entity_poly.pdbx_seq_one_letter_code
_entity_poly.pdbx_strand_id
1 'polypeptide(L)'
;VELRSRFNAAVDKSLLAEVLSTPPFHADRKEVTGVWKGIASRFNQSVSASFSVRACRDRKSLLLRKYAVRKKRNIAASGTSEVHTDDDDMM
;
A
#
# COMPACT_ATOMS: atom_id res chain seq x y z
N VAL A 1 -17.50 22.77 -12.86
CA VAL A 1 -17.51 21.61 -11.93
C VAL A 1 -16.13 20.99 -11.96
N GLU A 2 -15.35 21.12 -10.90
CA GLU A 2 -14.02 20.50 -10.82
C GLU A 2 -14.20 18.98 -10.63
N LEU A 3 -13.87 18.20 -11.65
CA LEU A 3 -13.97 16.74 -11.62
C LEU A 3 -12.89 16.19 -10.69
N ARG A 4 -13.24 16.03 -9.40
CA ARG A 4 -12.37 15.34 -8.44
C ARG A 4 -12.14 13.90 -8.88
N SER A 5 -10.87 13.55 -9.12
CA SER A 5 -10.46 12.20 -9.46
C SER A 5 -10.86 11.21 -8.35
N ARG A 6 -11.34 10.02 -8.73
CA ARG A 6 -11.80 8.99 -7.78
C ARG A 6 -10.90 7.76 -7.83
N PHE A 7 -10.64 7.18 -6.67
CA PHE A 7 -9.97 5.88 -6.58
C PHE A 7 -10.90 4.75 -7.00
N ASN A 8 -10.36 3.83 -7.79
CA ASN A 8 -10.98 2.57 -8.19
C ASN A 8 -9.92 1.47 -8.19
N ALA A 9 -10.29 0.22 -8.48
CA ALA A 9 -9.36 -0.91 -8.40
C ALA A 9 -8.13 -0.78 -9.34
N ALA A 10 -8.30 -0.24 -10.54
CA ALA A 10 -7.19 -0.05 -11.48
C ALA A 10 -6.24 1.05 -10.98
N VAL A 11 -6.80 2.18 -10.55
CA VAL A 11 -6.03 3.30 -9.97
C VAL A 11 -5.32 2.88 -8.68
N ASP A 12 -5.97 2.07 -7.84
CA ASP A 12 -5.38 1.51 -6.62
C ASP A 12 -4.17 0.64 -6.95
N LYS A 13 -4.24 -0.17 -8.01
CA LYS A 13 -3.12 -1.00 -8.48
C LYS A 13 -1.94 -0.14 -8.92
N SER A 14 -2.19 0.91 -9.72
CA SER A 14 -1.14 1.86 -10.14
C SER A 14 -0.50 2.58 -8.95
N LEU A 15 -1.30 3.01 -7.97
CA LEU A 15 -0.78 3.63 -6.74
C LEU A 15 0.13 2.67 -5.96
N LEU A 16 -0.28 1.41 -5.81
CA LEU A 16 0.53 0.41 -5.11
C LEU A 16 1.82 0.09 -5.87
N ALA A 17 1.78 0.04 -7.21
CA ALA A 17 2.98 -0.18 -8.03
C ALA A 17 4.02 0.92 -7.80
N GLU A 18 3.62 2.19 -7.81
CA GLU A 18 4.51 3.32 -7.53
C GLU A 18 5.09 3.29 -6.11
N VAL A 19 4.25 2.95 -5.11
CA VAL A 19 4.69 2.82 -3.71
C VAL A 19 5.68 1.68 -3.52
N LEU A 20 5.52 0.56 -4.24
CA LEU A 20 6.44 -0.57 -4.18
C LEU A 20 7.74 -0.30 -4.93
N SER A 21 7.68 0.46 -6.04
CA SER A 21 8.86 0.89 -6.81
C SER A 21 9.71 1.90 -6.04
N THR A 22 9.09 2.77 -5.25
CA THR A 22 9.81 3.69 -4.35
C THR A 22 9.27 3.58 -2.92
N PRO A 23 9.72 2.59 -2.13
CA PRO A 23 9.21 2.33 -0.79
C PRO A 23 9.41 3.53 0.16
N PRO A 24 8.34 4.23 0.58
CA PRO A 24 8.47 5.40 1.45
C PRO A 24 8.90 5.06 2.88
N PHE A 25 8.91 3.78 3.25
CA PHE A 25 9.30 3.27 4.56
C PHE A 25 10.78 2.86 4.64
N HIS A 26 11.50 2.81 3.50
CA HIS A 26 12.95 2.66 3.49
C HIS A 26 13.67 4.01 3.57
N ALA A 27 12.95 5.11 3.37
CA ALA A 27 13.51 6.45 3.44
C ALA A 27 13.66 6.91 4.88
N ASP A 28 14.69 7.72 5.14
CA ASP A 28 14.86 8.43 6.40
C ASP A 28 13.62 9.24 6.74
N ARG A 29 13.29 9.33 8.03
CA ARG A 29 12.08 10.01 8.52
C ARG A 29 11.93 11.44 7.97
N LYS A 30 13.05 12.13 7.75
CA LYS A 30 13.11 13.50 7.21
C LYS A 30 12.72 13.56 5.73
N GLU A 31 13.02 12.49 4.98
CA GLU A 31 12.85 12.40 3.53
C GLU A 31 11.50 11.79 3.10
N VAL A 32 10.78 11.11 4.01
CA VAL A 32 9.47 10.48 3.74
C VAL A 32 8.49 11.45 3.06
N THR A 33 8.53 12.73 3.41
CA THR A 33 7.68 13.74 2.77
C THR A 33 8.05 14.01 1.32
N GLY A 34 9.34 14.12 1.02
CA GLY A 34 9.83 14.25 -0.36
C GLY A 34 9.48 13.02 -1.20
N VAL A 35 9.69 11.82 -0.65
CA VAL A 35 9.39 10.56 -1.34
C VAL A 35 7.91 10.46 -1.71
N TRP A 36 7.00 10.78 -0.78
CA TRP A 36 5.57 10.78 -1.07
C TRP A 36 5.14 11.84 -2.09
N LYS A 37 5.80 13.00 -2.13
CA LYS A 37 5.58 13.99 -3.20
C LYS A 37 5.98 13.42 -4.56
N GLY A 38 7.13 12.76 -4.63
CA GLY A 38 7.61 12.08 -5.85
C GLY A 38 6.67 10.96 -6.32
N ILE A 39 6.24 10.09 -5.40
CA ILE A 39 5.25 9.03 -5.68
C ILE A 39 3.97 9.62 -6.24
N ALA A 40 3.40 10.63 -5.56
CA ALA A 40 2.13 11.23 -6.00
C ALA A 40 2.26 11.90 -7.37
N SER A 41 3.40 12.55 -7.66
CA SER A 41 3.68 13.17 -8.95
C SER A 41 3.70 12.14 -10.09
N ARG A 42 4.50 11.07 -9.96
CA ARG A 42 4.57 9.99 -10.98
C ARG A 42 3.26 9.23 -11.12
N PHE A 43 2.60 8.93 -10.00
CA PHE A 43 1.30 8.30 -9.99
C PHE A 43 0.26 9.13 -10.76
N ASN A 44 0.16 10.43 -10.46
CA ASN A 44 -0.77 11.34 -11.15
C ASN A 44 -0.48 11.45 -12.66
N GLN A 45 0.81 11.45 -13.05
CA GLN A 45 1.21 11.40 -14.45
C GLN A 45 0.76 10.08 -15.11
N SER A 46 0.96 8.94 -14.44
CA SER A 46 0.61 7.61 -14.94
C SER A 46 -0.90 7.43 -15.15
N VAL A 47 -1.73 7.99 -14.27
CA VAL A 47 -3.19 7.83 -14.34
C VAL A 47 -3.93 9.04 -14.91
N SER A 48 -3.21 10.03 -15.45
CA SER A 48 -3.76 11.27 -16.01
C SER A 48 -4.80 11.92 -15.09
N ALA A 49 -4.47 12.03 -13.80
CA ALA A 49 -5.38 12.48 -12.76
C ALA A 49 -4.67 13.39 -11.75
N SER A 50 -5.44 14.05 -10.87
CA SER A 50 -4.90 14.92 -9.84
C SER A 50 -5.36 14.46 -8.46
N PHE A 51 -4.51 13.66 -7.81
CA PHE A 51 -4.66 13.26 -6.42
C PHE A 51 -3.66 14.02 -5.54
N SER A 52 -4.12 14.44 -4.36
CA SER A 52 -3.22 15.03 -3.37
C SER A 52 -2.33 13.95 -2.74
N VAL A 53 -1.14 14.35 -2.29
CA VAL A 53 -0.22 13.47 -1.56
C VAL A 53 -0.90 12.81 -0.35
N ARG A 54 -1.75 13.57 0.36
CA ARG A 54 -2.54 13.07 1.49
C ARG A 54 -3.52 11.98 1.04
N ALA A 55 -4.25 12.18 -0.06
CA ALA A 55 -5.18 11.20 -0.59
C ALA A 55 -4.47 9.89 -0.95
N CYS A 56 -3.28 9.95 -1.57
CA CYS A 56 -2.46 8.77 -1.87
C CYS A 56 -2.04 8.01 -0.61
N ARG A 57 -1.56 8.72 0.42
CA ARG A 57 -1.16 8.14 1.72
C ARG A 57 -2.31 7.46 2.44
N ASP A 58 -3.45 8.16 2.53
CA ASP A 58 -4.64 7.67 3.20
C ASP A 58 -5.20 6.43 2.46
N ARG A 59 -5.19 6.46 1.12
CA ARG A 59 -5.64 5.33 0.31
C ARG A 59 -4.74 4.11 0.48
N LYS A 60 -3.41 4.27 0.43
CA LYS A 60 -2.46 3.17 0.70
C LYS A 60 -2.71 2.55 2.08
N SER A 61 -2.91 3.39 3.10
CA SER A 61 -3.16 2.92 4.46
C SER A 61 -4.47 2.13 4.56
N LEU A 62 -5.52 2.59 3.87
CA LEU A 62 -6.80 1.88 3.78
C LEU A 62 -6.65 0.53 3.07
N LEU A 63 -5.91 0.46 1.96
CA LEU A 63 -5.68 -0.77 1.20
C LEU A 63 -4.95 -1.82 2.05
N LEU A 64 -3.92 -1.42 2.80
CA LEU A 64 -3.23 -2.32 3.73
C LEU A 64 -4.13 -2.84 4.85
N ARG A 65 -4.97 -1.99 5.45
CA ARG A 65 -5.94 -2.42 6.47
C ARG A 65 -6.94 -3.43 5.91
N LYS A 66 -7.47 -3.18 4.71
CA LYS A 66 -8.38 -4.10 4.01
C LYS A 66 -7.70 -5.44 3.71
N TYR A 67 -6.44 -5.40 3.27
CA TYR A 67 -5.65 -6.60 3.05
C TYR A 67 -5.43 -7.39 4.35
N ALA A 68 -5.04 -6.72 5.45
CA ALA A 68 -4.84 -7.37 6.74
C ALA A 68 -6.12 -8.05 7.25
N VAL A 69 -7.27 -7.38 7.15
CA VAL A 69 -8.58 -7.98 7.50
C VAL A 69 -8.89 -9.19 6.62
N ARG A 70 -8.67 -9.09 5.31
CA ARG A 70 -8.90 -10.20 4.39
C ARG A 70 -7.96 -11.38 4.65
N LYS A 71 -6.68 -11.12 4.91
CA LYS A 71 -5.69 -12.14 5.27
C LYS A 71 -6.11 -12.87 6.54
N LYS A 72 -6.49 -12.15 7.60
CA LYS A 72 -7.00 -12.76 8.86
C LYS A 72 -8.22 -13.64 8.62
N ARG A 73 -9.19 -13.16 7.84
CA ARG A 73 -10.39 -13.95 7.50
C ARG A 73 -10.05 -15.18 6.67
N ASN A 74 -9.12 -15.07 5.73
CA ASN A 74 -8.68 -16.19 4.91
C ASN A 74 -7.94 -17.24 5.75
N ILE A 75 -7.05 -16.83 6.67
CA ILE A 75 -6.42 -17.73 7.65
C ILE A 75 -7.47 -18.46 8.48
N ALA A 76 -8.43 -17.72 9.04
CA ALA A 76 -9.52 -18.30 9.85
C ALA A 76 -10.42 -19.26 9.05
N ALA A 77 -10.64 -19.00 7.75
CA ALA A 77 -11.47 -19.83 6.89
C ALA A 77 -10.72 -21.03 6.28
N SER A 78 -9.39 -20.93 6.12
CA SER A 78 -8.57 -21.96 5.50
C SER A 78 -8.15 -23.07 6.47
N GLY A 79 -8.37 -22.91 7.78
CA GLY A 79 -7.98 -23.89 8.80
C GLY A 79 -6.47 -24.11 8.94
N THR A 80 -5.65 -23.43 8.14
CA THR A 80 -4.20 -23.53 8.15
C THR A 80 -3.63 -22.53 9.16
N SER A 81 -3.60 -22.94 10.43
CA SER A 81 -2.54 -22.45 11.31
C SER A 81 -1.25 -23.10 10.83
N GLU A 82 -0.46 -22.39 10.03
CA GLU A 82 0.96 -22.72 9.93
C GLU A 82 1.56 -22.37 11.29
N VAL A 83 1.52 -23.34 12.21
CA VAL A 83 2.36 -23.34 13.40
C VAL A 83 3.77 -23.45 12.83
N HIS A 84 4.53 -22.36 12.89
CA HIS A 84 5.98 -22.48 12.80
C HIS A 84 6.40 -23.38 13.95
N THR A 85 6.76 -24.62 13.64
CA THR A 85 7.49 -25.47 14.57
C THR A 85 8.90 -24.88 14.65
N ASP A 86 9.12 -23.99 15.62
CA ASP A 86 10.46 -23.55 16.01
C ASP A 86 11.12 -24.66 16.87
N ASP A 87 11.27 -25.88 16.34
CA ASP A 87 11.99 -26.97 17.03
C ASP A 87 12.74 -27.86 16.03
N ASP A 88 13.49 -27.25 15.11
CA ASP A 88 14.60 -27.87 14.40
C ASP A 88 15.90 -27.19 14.87
N ASP A 89 16.22 -27.31 16.18
CA ASP A 89 17.59 -27.30 16.74
C ASP A 89 17.57 -27.33 18.29
N MET A 90 17.53 -28.52 18.90
CA MET A 90 18.40 -28.84 20.05
C MET A 90 18.37 -30.35 20.38
N MET A 91 19.46 -31.03 19.98
CA MET A 91 20.01 -32.33 20.43
C MET A 91 19.25 -33.61 20.07
#